data_AF-A0A844D830-F1
#
_entry.id   AF-A0A844D830-F1
#
_cell.length_a   1.000
_cell.length_b   1.000
_cell.length_c   1.000
_cell.angle_alpha   90.00
_cell.angle_beta   90.00
_cell.angle_gamma   90.00
#
_symmetry.space_group_name_H-M   'P 1'
#
loop_
_entity.id
_entity.type
_entity.pdbx_description
1 polymer ?
#
loop_
_entity_poly.entity_id
_entity_poly.type
_entity_poly.pdbx_seq_one_letter_code
_entity_poly.pdbx_strand_id
1 'polypeptide(L)'
;MQHVNHWDYAERFTGREAAFLIAGFDPSSNLLEDSYRVQPIIRRMKEAYYSACSDFRFDVDGAAESDGLMFSRNTKAEGNLLSIEIATLVRDFENSEFAKKDIFLAKDLSAKYEAAFSLAFDPLIAWNGSDAHEFDDQYFSRSELQRWITANGLASSYLFGKTHPASVVGETFPWGQHNTVLLSRLAEAAMQFWSLYDPDEPSTAPTNDQVRMWLVERGVTERIADAMATILRADGLRSGRRK
;
A
#
# COMPACT_ATOMS: atom_id res chain seq x y z
N MET A 1 -18.23 18.61 -11.14
CA MET A 1 -18.20 17.39 -10.30
C MET A 1 -17.05 16.54 -10.80
N GLN A 2 -16.11 16.17 -9.94
CA GLN A 2 -15.03 15.24 -10.34
C GLN A 2 -15.66 13.86 -10.50
N HIS A 3 -15.43 13.18 -11.63
CA HIS A 3 -15.83 11.79 -11.79
C HIS A 3 -14.96 10.94 -10.87
N VAL A 4 -15.55 10.42 -9.79
CA VAL A 4 -14.90 9.46 -8.91
C VAL A 4 -14.97 8.11 -9.59
N ASN A 5 -13.82 7.50 -9.85
CA ASN A 5 -13.73 6.16 -10.42
C ASN A 5 -13.72 5.14 -9.27
N HIS A 6 -14.31 3.96 -9.44
CA HIS A 6 -14.25 2.89 -8.44
C HIS A 6 -12.80 2.51 -8.06
N TRP A 7 -11.86 2.65 -9.01
CA TRP A 7 -10.43 2.50 -8.76
C TRP A 7 -9.88 3.48 -7.72
N ASP A 8 -10.49 4.64 -7.52
CA ASP A 8 -10.12 5.61 -6.47
C ASP A 8 -10.30 5.03 -5.05
N TYR A 9 -11.07 3.94 -4.91
CA TYR A 9 -11.31 3.21 -3.65
C TYR A 9 -10.55 1.88 -3.54
N ALA A 10 -9.79 1.49 -4.57
CA ALA A 10 -8.95 0.30 -4.49
C ALA A 10 -7.67 0.59 -3.68
N GLU A 11 -7.38 -0.24 -2.68
CA GLU A 11 -6.15 -0.13 -1.85
C GLU A 11 -4.96 -0.86 -2.48
N ARG A 12 -5.23 -1.95 -3.19
CA ARG A 12 -4.25 -2.82 -3.83
C ARG A 12 -4.62 -3.03 -5.29
N PHE A 13 -3.59 -3.22 -6.11
CA PHE A 13 -3.71 -3.42 -7.55
C PHE A 13 -2.80 -4.56 -7.95
N THR A 14 -3.28 -5.42 -8.83
CA THR A 14 -2.42 -6.37 -9.53
C THR A 14 -1.41 -5.64 -10.42
N GLY A 15 -0.28 -6.29 -10.76
CA GLY A 15 0.72 -5.72 -11.67
C GLY A 15 0.11 -5.29 -13.01
N ARG A 16 -0.85 -6.07 -13.51
CA ARG A 16 -1.62 -5.75 -14.71
C ARG A 16 -2.51 -4.51 -14.53
N GLU A 17 -3.35 -4.47 -13.50
CA GLU A 17 -4.25 -3.33 -13.25
C GLU A 17 -3.48 -2.01 -13.09
N ALA A 18 -2.37 -2.06 -12.35
CA ALA A 18 -1.51 -0.91 -12.17
C ALA A 18 -0.98 -0.38 -13.52
N ALA A 19 -0.52 -1.26 -14.41
CA ALA A 19 -0.02 -0.86 -15.72
C ALA A 19 -1.09 -0.22 -16.61
N PHE A 20 -2.33 -0.74 -16.58
CA PHE A 20 -3.47 -0.13 -17.28
C PHE A 20 -3.75 1.29 -16.76
N LEU A 21 -3.82 1.47 -15.45
CA LEU A 21 -4.08 2.77 -14.82
C LEU A 21 -2.97 3.78 -15.11
N ILE A 22 -1.69 3.36 -15.09
CA ILE A 22 -0.56 4.24 -15.45
C ILE A 22 -0.71 4.73 -16.89
N ALA A 23 -1.06 3.83 -17.82
CA ALA A 23 -1.29 4.16 -19.22
C ALA A 23 -2.56 4.99 -19.47
N GLY A 24 -3.45 5.13 -18.47
CA GLY A 24 -4.70 5.87 -18.60
C GLY A 24 -5.87 5.07 -19.16
N PHE A 25 -5.80 3.74 -19.08
CA PHE A 25 -6.88 2.83 -19.47
C PHE A 25 -7.59 2.26 -18.25
N ASP A 26 -8.86 1.89 -18.40
CA ASP A 26 -9.59 1.13 -17.39
C ASP A 26 -9.08 -0.32 -17.41
N PRO A 27 -8.60 -0.88 -16.28
CA PRO A 27 -8.24 -2.29 -16.19
C PRO A 27 -9.35 -3.28 -16.58
N SER A 28 -10.63 -2.86 -16.49
CA SER A 28 -11.77 -3.64 -16.96
C SER A 28 -11.92 -3.65 -18.48
N SER A 29 -11.11 -2.87 -19.21
CA SER A 29 -11.13 -2.83 -20.68
C SER A 29 -10.65 -4.15 -21.26
N ASN A 30 -11.49 -4.76 -22.10
CA ASN A 30 -11.15 -5.95 -22.87
C ASN A 30 -10.67 -5.61 -24.30
N LEU A 31 -10.38 -4.33 -24.58
CA LEU A 31 -9.90 -3.93 -25.89
C LEU A 31 -8.45 -4.42 -26.09
N LEU A 32 -8.24 -5.20 -27.15
CA LEU A 32 -6.92 -5.71 -27.52
C LEU A 32 -5.89 -4.59 -27.74
N GLU A 33 -6.34 -3.46 -28.29
CA GLU A 33 -5.50 -2.27 -28.53
C GLU A 33 -4.93 -1.69 -27.24
N ASP A 34 -5.74 -1.62 -26.18
CA ASP A 34 -5.30 -1.12 -24.87
C ASP A 34 -4.22 -2.05 -24.30
N SER A 35 -4.41 -3.37 -24.42
CA SER A 35 -3.43 -4.36 -23.96
C SER A 35 -2.05 -4.16 -24.61
N TYR A 36 -1.99 -3.93 -25.93
CA TYR A 36 -0.73 -3.68 -26.63
C TYR A 36 -0.03 -2.40 -26.15
N ARG A 37 -0.79 -1.34 -25.88
CA ARG A 37 -0.25 -0.06 -25.41
C ARG A 37 0.28 -0.14 -23.97
N VAL A 38 -0.24 -1.06 -23.18
CA VAL A 38 0.15 -1.29 -21.79
C VAL A 38 1.39 -2.20 -21.68
N GLN A 39 1.69 -3.04 -22.67
CA GLN A 39 2.83 -3.99 -22.65
C GLN A 39 4.19 -3.36 -22.28
N PRO A 40 4.59 -2.18 -22.81
CA PRO A 40 5.87 -1.58 -22.43
C PRO A 40 5.95 -1.25 -20.93
N ILE A 41 4.83 -0.87 -20.31
CA ILE A 41 4.74 -0.58 -18.88
C ILE A 41 4.83 -1.87 -18.07
N ILE A 42 4.07 -2.90 -18.45
CA ILE A 42 4.13 -4.23 -17.81
C ILE A 42 5.56 -4.77 -17.85
N ARG A 43 6.20 -4.72 -19.03
CA ARG A 43 7.58 -5.19 -19.19
C ARG A 43 8.52 -4.46 -18.25
N ARG A 44 8.43 -3.13 -18.17
CA ARG A 44 9.30 -2.33 -17.30
C ARG A 44 9.04 -2.61 -15.82
N MET A 45 7.78 -2.82 -15.42
CA MET A 45 7.45 -3.21 -14.06
C MET A 45 7.98 -4.61 -13.72
N LYS A 46 7.86 -5.58 -14.64
CA LYS A 46 8.42 -6.94 -14.51
C LYS A 46 9.93 -6.91 -14.34
N GLU A 47 10.63 -6.15 -15.19
CA GLU A 47 12.09 -6.00 -15.11
C GLU A 47 12.52 -5.40 -13.76
N ALA A 48 11.82 -4.37 -13.28
CA ALA A 48 12.09 -3.77 -11.97
C ALA A 48 11.81 -4.75 -10.81
N TYR A 49 10.71 -5.48 -10.86
CA TYR A 49 10.34 -6.49 -9.87
C TYR A 49 11.38 -7.62 -9.81
N TYR A 50 11.74 -8.21 -10.96
CA TYR A 50 12.72 -9.29 -10.99
C TYR A 50 14.13 -8.83 -10.57
N SER A 51 14.52 -7.60 -10.91
CA SER A 51 15.76 -7.01 -10.39
C SER A 51 15.73 -6.97 -8.85
N ALA A 52 14.66 -6.43 -8.27
CA ALA A 52 14.50 -6.34 -6.82
C ALA A 52 14.53 -7.71 -6.12
N CYS A 53 13.84 -8.70 -6.69
CA CYS A 53 13.86 -10.07 -6.16
C CYS A 53 15.25 -10.72 -6.29
N SER A 54 15.97 -10.45 -7.38
CA SER A 54 17.34 -10.94 -7.57
C SER A 54 18.28 -10.35 -6.53
N ASP A 55 18.25 -9.02 -6.35
CA ASP A 55 19.11 -8.31 -5.40
C ASP A 55 18.84 -8.79 -3.95
N PHE A 56 17.58 -9.00 -3.59
CA PHE A 56 17.22 -9.54 -2.27
C PHE A 56 17.72 -10.97 -2.05
N ARG A 57 17.64 -11.85 -3.06
CA ARG A 57 18.16 -13.22 -2.94
C ARG A 57 19.67 -13.24 -2.71
N PHE A 58 20.41 -12.38 -3.42
CA PHE A 58 21.85 -12.25 -3.20
C PHE A 58 22.20 -11.77 -1.78
N ASP A 59 21.38 -10.90 -1.18
CA ASP A 59 21.62 -10.43 0.19
C ASP A 59 21.33 -11.53 1.25
N VAL A 60 20.28 -12.34 1.04
CA VAL A 60 19.94 -13.45 1.96
C VAL A 60 20.95 -14.59 1.89
N ASP A 61 21.32 -15.01 0.69
CA ASP A 61 22.29 -16.09 0.49
C ASP A 61 23.71 -15.62 0.85
N GLY A 62 24.04 -14.36 0.56
CA GLY A 62 25.30 -13.74 0.95
C GLY A 62 25.45 -13.62 2.47
N ALA A 63 24.38 -13.29 3.20
CA ALA A 63 24.40 -13.24 4.67
C ALA A 63 24.54 -14.62 5.33
N ALA A 64 24.11 -15.70 4.65
CA ALA A 64 24.27 -17.07 5.14
C ALA A 64 25.71 -17.62 4.93
N GLU A 65 26.44 -17.13 3.92
CA GLU A 65 27.83 -17.53 3.66
C GLU A 65 28.87 -16.55 4.24
N SER A 66 28.51 -15.30 4.55
CA SER A 66 29.45 -14.26 4.98
C SER A 66 29.76 -14.18 6.48
N ASP A 67 29.66 -15.29 7.21
CA ASP A 67 30.36 -15.42 8.50
C ASP A 67 31.89 -15.59 8.30
N GLY A 68 32.37 -15.49 7.05
CA GLY A 68 33.79 -15.42 6.69
C GLY A 68 34.09 -14.62 5.41
N LEU A 69 34.23 -13.29 5.54
CA LEU A 69 35.00 -12.36 4.69
C LEU A 69 34.58 -12.02 3.22
N MET A 70 34.41 -10.70 3.03
CA MET A 70 34.72 -9.82 1.88
C MET A 70 33.75 -9.65 0.69
N PHE A 71 33.45 -8.36 0.46
CA PHE A 71 32.75 -7.74 -0.65
C PHE A 71 33.34 -8.11 -2.03
N SER A 72 32.47 -8.53 -2.95
CA SER A 72 32.71 -8.46 -4.39
C SER A 72 31.39 -8.21 -5.12
N ARG A 73 31.17 -6.98 -5.58
CA ARG A 73 30.06 -6.65 -6.49
C ARG A 73 30.58 -6.63 -7.92
N ASN A 74 30.03 -7.50 -8.76
CA ASN A 74 30.36 -7.64 -10.17
C ASN A 74 29.24 -6.97 -10.99
N THR A 75 29.45 -5.71 -11.40
CA THR A 75 28.48 -4.96 -12.20
C THR A 75 28.72 -5.20 -13.70
N LYS A 76 27.92 -6.07 -14.30
CA LYS A 76 27.69 -6.08 -15.76
C LYS A 76 26.19 -6.04 -16.03
N ALA A 77 25.67 -4.84 -16.29
CA ALA A 77 24.32 -4.65 -16.80
C ALA A 77 24.34 -3.57 -17.90
N GLU A 78 24.45 -4.04 -19.14
CA GLU A 78 24.19 -3.25 -20.34
C GLU A 78 22.68 -3.07 -20.52
N GLY A 79 22.21 -1.83 -20.78
CA GLY A 79 20.93 -1.64 -21.48
C GLY A 79 19.84 -0.77 -20.84
N ASN A 80 20.13 0.11 -19.87
CA ASN A 80 19.15 1.10 -19.39
C ASN A 80 19.73 2.52 -19.47
N LEU A 81 18.93 3.54 -19.81
CA LEU A 81 19.42 4.94 -19.89
C LEU A 81 19.95 5.43 -18.52
N LEU A 82 19.34 4.97 -17.43
CA LEU A 82 19.84 5.15 -16.06
C LEU A 82 21.11 4.34 -15.78
N SER A 83 21.26 3.14 -16.38
CA SER A 83 22.49 2.35 -16.23
C SER A 83 23.64 2.95 -17.03
N ILE A 84 23.37 3.66 -18.13
CA ILE A 84 24.38 4.40 -18.89
C ILE A 84 24.84 5.63 -18.11
N GLU A 85 23.95 6.45 -17.54
CA GLU A 85 24.38 7.59 -16.70
C GLU A 85 25.17 7.14 -15.47
N ILE A 86 24.71 6.09 -14.78
CA ILE A 86 25.41 5.53 -13.63
C ILE A 86 26.75 4.89 -14.06
N ALA A 87 26.80 4.13 -15.15
CA ALA A 87 28.04 3.54 -15.65
C ALA A 87 29.03 4.61 -16.17
N THR A 88 28.53 5.73 -16.70
CA THR A 88 29.37 6.86 -17.12
C THR A 88 29.93 7.58 -15.89
N LEU A 89 29.12 7.80 -14.85
CA LEU A 89 29.58 8.35 -13.57
C LEU A 89 30.60 7.44 -12.86
N VAL A 90 30.39 6.12 -12.89
CA VAL A 90 31.34 5.14 -12.33
C VAL A 90 32.64 5.11 -13.14
N ARG A 91 32.56 5.14 -14.48
CA ARG A 91 33.73 5.20 -15.36
C ARG A 91 34.49 6.51 -15.23
N ASP A 92 33.81 7.63 -15.04
CA ASP A 92 34.42 8.94 -14.81
C ASP A 92 35.10 9.01 -13.43
N PHE A 93 34.52 8.33 -12.43
CA PHE A 93 35.13 8.15 -11.11
C PHE A 93 36.42 7.31 -11.18
N GLU A 94 36.39 6.16 -11.86
CA GLU A 94 37.54 5.27 -12.04
C GLU A 94 38.68 5.89 -12.86
N ASN A 95 38.34 6.73 -13.85
CA ASN A 95 39.32 7.38 -14.74
C ASN A 95 39.78 8.76 -14.25
N SER A 96 39.20 9.32 -13.18
CA SER A 96 39.70 10.59 -12.64
C SER A 96 41.07 10.38 -11.98
N GLU A 97 42.09 11.11 -12.46
CA GLU A 97 43.40 11.16 -11.79
C GLU A 97 43.31 11.67 -10.34
N PHE A 98 42.16 12.22 -9.96
CA PHE A 98 41.82 12.70 -8.62
C PHE A 98 41.47 11.58 -7.62
N ALA A 99 41.07 10.39 -8.05
CA ALA A 99 40.68 9.29 -7.17
C ALA A 99 41.84 8.77 -6.28
N LYS A 100 43.09 9.18 -6.56
CA LYS A 100 44.27 8.80 -5.77
C LYS A 100 44.66 9.81 -4.68
N LYS A 101 44.05 11.01 -4.59
CA LYS A 101 44.57 12.05 -3.69
C LYS A 101 43.62 12.73 -2.71
N ASP A 102 42.30 12.61 -2.83
CA ASP A 102 41.39 13.25 -1.87
C ASP A 102 40.30 12.30 -1.32
N ILE A 103 40.56 11.77 -0.14
CA ILE A 103 39.64 10.94 0.67
C ILE A 103 38.32 11.68 0.98
N PHE A 104 38.33 13.01 0.97
CA PHE A 104 37.15 13.83 1.30
C PHE A 104 36.11 13.85 0.17
N LEU A 105 36.55 13.89 -1.09
CA LEU A 105 35.66 13.84 -2.26
C LEU A 105 35.05 12.44 -2.44
N ALA A 106 35.82 11.38 -2.17
CA ALA A 106 35.32 10.01 -2.22
C ALA A 106 34.23 9.74 -1.17
N LYS A 107 34.33 10.35 0.03
CA LYS A 107 33.28 10.24 1.06
C LYS A 107 32.00 10.99 0.69
N ASP A 108 32.10 12.18 0.10
CA ASP A 108 30.94 12.95 -0.34
C ASP A 108 30.24 12.27 -1.53
N LEU A 109 31.00 11.73 -2.49
CA LEU A 109 30.42 10.92 -3.57
C LEU A 109 29.81 9.61 -3.07
N SER A 110 30.45 8.90 -2.14
CA SER A 110 29.89 7.69 -1.55
C SER A 110 28.60 7.98 -0.79
N ALA A 111 28.52 9.10 -0.06
CA ALA A 111 27.30 9.51 0.62
C ALA A 111 26.18 9.91 -0.35
N LYS A 112 26.53 10.59 -1.45
CA LYS A 112 25.59 10.91 -2.54
C LYS A 112 25.12 9.64 -3.26
N TYR A 113 26.00 8.66 -3.44
CA TYR A 113 25.70 7.37 -4.05
C TYR A 113 24.82 6.51 -3.14
N GLU A 114 25.13 6.41 -1.84
CA GLU A 114 24.29 5.77 -0.83
C GLU A 114 22.91 6.43 -0.77
N ALA A 115 22.85 7.76 -0.75
CA ALA A 115 21.57 8.48 -0.73
C ALA A 115 20.76 8.25 -2.01
N ALA A 116 21.39 8.27 -3.20
CA ALA A 116 20.75 8.00 -4.47
C ALA A 116 20.34 6.52 -4.61
N PHE A 117 21.17 5.60 -4.13
CA PHE A 117 20.91 4.17 -4.08
C PHE A 117 19.74 3.89 -3.15
N SER A 118 19.74 4.38 -1.91
CA SER A 118 18.60 4.25 -0.99
C SER A 118 17.33 4.90 -1.55
N LEU A 119 17.40 6.08 -2.17
CA LEU A 119 16.22 6.71 -2.78
C LEU A 119 15.64 5.90 -3.96
N ALA A 120 16.47 5.16 -4.70
CA ALA A 120 16.06 4.40 -5.88
C ALA A 120 15.76 2.92 -5.60
N PHE A 121 16.49 2.27 -4.68
CA PHE A 121 16.43 0.84 -4.37
C PHE A 121 15.53 0.49 -3.19
N ASP A 122 15.38 1.36 -2.18
CA ASP A 122 14.55 1.09 -1.01
C ASP A 122 13.05 0.90 -1.34
N PRO A 123 12.47 1.60 -2.35
CA PRO A 123 11.12 1.30 -2.83
C PRO A 123 10.97 -0.08 -3.48
N LEU A 124 12.04 -0.62 -4.07
CA LEU A 124 12.07 -1.91 -4.76
C LEU A 124 12.22 -3.07 -3.77
N ILE A 125 12.99 -2.89 -2.69
CA ILE A 125 13.12 -3.89 -1.62
C ILE A 125 11.79 -4.10 -0.88
N ALA A 126 11.01 -3.04 -0.68
CA ALA A 126 9.69 -3.12 -0.06
C ALA A 126 8.69 -4.01 -0.83
N TRP A 127 8.88 -4.24 -2.13
CA TRP A 127 7.98 -5.03 -2.98
C TRP A 127 8.03 -6.54 -2.72
N ASN A 128 9.04 -7.04 -2.01
CA ASN A 128 9.37 -8.47 -1.98
C ASN A 128 8.69 -9.27 -0.84
N GLY A 129 7.47 -8.89 -0.44
CA GLY A 129 6.79 -9.45 0.73
C GLY A 129 6.03 -10.77 0.55
N SER A 130 6.00 -11.40 -0.63
CA SER A 130 5.22 -12.64 -0.80
C SER A 130 5.80 -13.61 -1.85
N ASP A 131 5.48 -14.88 -1.64
CA ASP A 131 5.82 -16.03 -2.49
C ASP A 131 5.71 -15.74 -3.99
N ALA A 132 6.65 -16.29 -4.76
CA ALA A 132 6.88 -16.04 -6.18
C ALA A 132 5.70 -16.47 -7.09
N HIS A 133 4.61 -15.72 -7.05
CA HIS A 133 3.56 -15.76 -8.05
C HIS A 133 3.98 -15.01 -9.32
N GLU A 134 3.30 -15.27 -10.43
CA GLU A 134 3.48 -14.55 -11.68
C GLU A 134 3.24 -13.05 -11.44
N PHE A 135 4.14 -12.18 -11.91
CA PHE A 135 4.12 -10.73 -11.62
C PHE A 135 2.74 -10.10 -11.88
N ASP A 136 2.01 -10.62 -12.88
CA ASP A 136 0.72 -10.07 -13.28
C ASP A 136 -0.34 -10.22 -12.18
N ASP A 137 -0.23 -11.23 -11.30
CA ASP A 137 -1.16 -11.50 -10.19
C ASP A 137 -0.67 -10.94 -8.85
N GLN A 138 0.55 -10.40 -8.81
CA GLN A 138 1.12 -9.81 -7.60
C GLN A 138 0.39 -8.51 -7.24
N TYR A 139 0.01 -8.36 -5.96
CA TYR A 139 -0.70 -7.19 -5.47
C TYR A 139 0.22 -6.14 -4.86
N PHE A 140 0.18 -4.94 -5.42
CA PHE A 140 0.92 -3.76 -5.00
C PHE A 140 -0.02 -2.73 -4.34
N SER A 141 0.43 -2.10 -3.28
CA SER A 141 -0.28 -0.98 -2.65
C SER A 141 -0.12 0.32 -3.45
N ARG A 142 -1.00 1.30 -3.20
CA ARG A 142 -0.91 2.65 -3.78
C ARG A 142 0.42 3.33 -3.56
N SER A 143 0.93 3.29 -2.34
CA SER A 143 2.17 3.98 -1.96
C SER A 143 3.38 3.34 -2.63
N GLU A 144 3.40 2.01 -2.76
CA GLU A 144 4.40 1.28 -3.53
C GLU A 144 4.43 1.68 -4.99
N LEU A 145 3.27 1.68 -5.65
CA LEU A 145 3.16 2.10 -7.06
C LEU A 145 3.56 3.56 -7.24
N GLN A 146 3.10 4.46 -6.37
CA GLN A 146 3.46 5.88 -6.42
C GLN A 146 4.98 6.09 -6.28
N ARG A 147 5.63 5.40 -5.33
CA ARG A 147 7.09 5.47 -5.16
C ARG A 147 7.80 4.96 -6.39
N TRP A 148 7.40 3.81 -6.93
CA TRP A 148 8.01 3.23 -8.12
C TRP A 148 7.86 4.11 -9.37
N ILE A 149 6.68 4.68 -9.62
CA ILE A 149 6.43 5.62 -10.73
C ILE A 149 7.36 6.83 -10.62
N THR A 150 7.48 7.37 -9.40
CA THR A 150 8.33 8.54 -9.11
C THR A 150 9.81 8.20 -9.35
N ALA A 151 10.29 7.07 -8.82
CA ALA A 151 11.67 6.62 -8.98
C ALA A 151 12.04 6.33 -10.46
N ASN A 152 11.06 5.92 -11.27
CA ASN A 152 11.26 5.63 -12.69
C ASN A 152 11.02 6.83 -13.62
N GLY A 153 10.61 7.99 -13.08
CA GLY A 153 10.28 9.18 -13.86
C GLY A 153 9.12 8.97 -14.84
N LEU A 154 8.17 8.09 -14.52
CA LEU A 154 7.04 7.78 -15.40
C LEU A 154 5.92 8.80 -15.23
N ALA A 155 5.36 9.26 -16.34
CA ALA A 155 4.11 9.99 -16.34
C ALA A 155 2.96 8.99 -16.18
N SER A 156 2.23 9.07 -15.07
CA SER A 156 1.03 8.25 -14.83
C SER A 156 -0.22 9.09 -15.06
N SER A 157 -1.16 8.57 -15.85
CA SER A 157 -2.48 9.19 -16.03
C SER A 157 -3.34 9.05 -14.77
N TYR A 158 -3.08 8.02 -13.97
CA TYR A 158 -3.73 7.77 -12.70
C TYR A 158 -2.87 8.25 -11.51
N LEU A 159 -3.52 8.84 -10.51
CA LEU A 159 -2.84 9.45 -9.36
C LEU A 159 -2.85 8.50 -8.16
N PHE A 160 -1.90 7.57 -8.09
CA PHE A 160 -1.77 6.60 -6.99
C PHE A 160 -1.50 7.29 -5.64
N GLY A 161 -0.81 8.43 -5.65
CA GLY A 161 -0.53 9.24 -4.47
C GLY A 161 -1.70 10.12 -3.98
N LYS A 162 -2.86 10.12 -4.65
CA LYS A 162 -4.06 10.74 -4.06
C LYS A 162 -4.36 10.00 -2.76
N THR A 163 -4.43 10.76 -1.67
CA THR A 163 -4.85 10.24 -0.37
C THR A 163 -6.18 9.55 -0.56
N HIS A 164 -6.18 8.23 -0.34
CA HIS A 164 -7.39 7.43 -0.40
C HIS A 164 -8.41 8.07 0.54
N PRO A 165 -9.66 8.29 0.12
CA PRO A 165 -10.67 8.87 1.01
C PRO A 165 -10.83 8.04 2.30
N ALA A 166 -10.57 6.73 2.24
CA ALA A 166 -10.54 5.86 3.42
C ALA A 166 -9.17 5.77 4.16
N SER A 167 -8.03 6.18 3.60
CA SER A 167 -6.76 6.18 4.34
C SER A 167 -6.56 7.44 5.22
N VAL A 168 -7.54 8.35 5.20
CA VAL A 168 -7.70 9.39 6.22
C VAL A 168 -8.38 8.82 7.49
N VAL A 169 -8.64 7.51 7.55
CA VAL A 169 -9.29 6.86 8.68
C VAL A 169 -8.26 6.31 9.67
N GLY A 170 -7.74 7.18 10.52
CA GLY A 170 -8.44 7.46 11.78
C GLY A 170 -8.75 8.94 11.76
N GLU A 171 -9.96 9.42 11.48
CA GLU A 171 -11.06 9.52 12.45
C GLU A 171 -12.24 10.28 11.79
N THR A 172 -12.40 10.20 10.47
CA THR A 172 -13.15 11.27 9.78
C THR A 172 -14.09 10.70 8.74
N PHE A 173 -15.35 10.52 9.15
CA PHE A 173 -16.48 10.27 8.26
C PHE A 173 -16.58 11.35 7.17
N PRO A 174 -17.36 11.16 6.07
CA PRO A 174 -17.51 12.18 5.02
C PRO A 174 -18.08 13.52 5.52
N TRP A 175 -18.63 13.56 6.74
CA TRP A 175 -19.03 14.77 7.46
C TRP A 175 -17.95 15.33 8.41
N GLY A 176 -16.70 14.93 8.26
CA GLY A 176 -15.62 15.38 9.13
C GLY A 176 -15.56 14.60 10.44
N GLN A 177 -14.93 15.22 11.45
CA GLN A 177 -14.90 14.77 12.84
C GLN A 177 -16.19 15.14 13.59
N HIS A 178 -17.30 15.37 12.87
CA HIS A 178 -18.55 15.72 13.52
C HIS A 178 -19.05 14.53 14.35
N ASN A 179 -18.84 14.64 15.65
CA ASN A 179 -19.30 13.70 16.65
C ASN A 179 -20.41 14.36 17.48
N THR A 180 -21.44 13.58 17.81
CA THR A 180 -22.51 14.03 18.70
C THR A 180 -22.50 13.17 19.95
N VAL A 181 -23.06 13.68 21.06
CA VAL A 181 -23.20 12.90 22.30
C VAL A 181 -23.88 11.56 22.04
N LEU A 182 -24.89 11.54 21.16
CA LEU A 182 -25.61 10.32 20.80
C LEU A 182 -24.73 9.32 20.03
N LEU A 183 -23.90 9.79 19.09
CA LEU A 183 -22.97 8.92 18.37
C LEU A 183 -21.89 8.34 19.29
N SER A 184 -21.37 9.14 20.24
CA SER A 184 -20.48 8.63 21.28
C SER A 184 -21.15 7.54 22.12
N ARG A 185 -22.39 7.75 22.58
CA ARG A 185 -23.13 6.73 23.36
C ARG A 185 -23.39 5.46 22.56
N LEU A 186 -23.66 5.58 21.26
CA LEU A 186 -23.83 4.44 20.36
C LEU A 186 -22.53 3.63 20.24
N ALA A 187 -21.39 4.31 20.05
CA ALA A 187 -20.08 3.66 19.98
C ALA A 187 -19.69 2.98 21.30
N GLU A 188 -19.93 3.62 22.44
CA GLU A 188 -19.70 3.02 23.76
C GLU A 188 -20.55 1.75 23.96
N ALA A 189 -21.84 1.79 23.58
CA ALA A 189 -22.71 0.63 23.65
C ALA A 189 -22.24 -0.50 22.72
N ALA A 190 -21.76 -0.17 21.53
CA ALA A 190 -21.16 -1.16 20.61
C ALA A 190 -19.97 -1.86 21.27
N MET A 191 -19.03 -1.11 21.83
CA MET A 191 -17.85 -1.66 22.51
C MET A 191 -18.24 -2.50 23.73
N GLN A 192 -19.22 -2.05 24.51
CA GLN A 192 -19.63 -2.75 25.74
C GLN A 192 -20.29 -4.10 25.45
N PHE A 193 -21.15 -4.19 24.43
CA PHE A 193 -21.99 -5.36 24.23
C PHE A 193 -21.56 -6.25 23.06
N TRP A 194 -20.81 -5.73 22.09
CA TRP A 194 -20.47 -6.45 20.86
C TRP A 194 -18.97 -6.78 20.74
N SER A 195 -18.13 -6.34 21.69
CA SER A 195 -16.69 -6.69 21.69
C SER A 195 -16.42 -8.18 21.88
N LEU A 196 -17.34 -8.92 22.49
CA LEU A 196 -17.24 -10.36 22.76
C LEU A 196 -18.29 -11.18 21.98
N TYR A 197 -18.96 -10.57 21.00
CA TYR A 197 -19.96 -11.26 20.21
C TYR A 197 -19.30 -12.26 19.25
N ASP A 198 -19.76 -13.51 19.29
CA ASP A 198 -19.37 -14.56 18.35
C ASP A 198 -20.53 -14.85 17.37
N PRO A 199 -20.34 -14.64 16.05
CA PRO A 199 -21.34 -14.96 15.03
C PRO A 199 -21.78 -16.42 15.00
N ASP A 200 -20.88 -17.35 15.35
CA ASP A 200 -21.16 -18.79 15.35
C ASP A 200 -21.94 -19.22 16.60
N GLU A 201 -21.96 -18.39 17.64
CA GLU A 201 -22.73 -18.59 18.87
C GLU A 201 -23.71 -17.43 19.13
N PRO A 202 -24.91 -17.43 18.50
CA PRO A 202 -25.90 -16.34 18.60
C PRO A 202 -26.38 -16.02 20.02
N SER A 203 -26.19 -16.93 20.99
CA SER A 203 -26.49 -16.70 22.41
C SER A 203 -25.56 -15.70 23.08
N THR A 204 -24.41 -15.40 22.49
CA THR A 204 -23.48 -14.37 22.97
C THR A 204 -23.98 -12.95 22.68
N ALA A 205 -24.97 -12.80 21.78
CA ALA A 205 -25.51 -11.49 21.42
C ALA A 205 -26.34 -10.87 22.56
N PRO A 206 -26.17 -9.56 22.82
CA PRO A 206 -27.03 -8.84 23.76
C PRO A 206 -28.47 -8.75 23.24
N THR A 207 -29.43 -8.72 24.15
CA THR A 207 -30.82 -8.39 23.80
C THR A 207 -30.99 -6.89 23.60
N ASN A 208 -31.91 -6.48 22.72
CA ASN A 208 -32.22 -5.05 22.53
C ASN A 208 -32.65 -4.37 23.83
N ASP A 209 -33.35 -5.09 24.73
CA ASP A 209 -33.78 -4.57 26.03
C ASP A 209 -32.57 -4.24 26.92
N GLN A 210 -31.53 -5.08 26.94
CA GLN A 210 -30.30 -4.84 27.70
C GLN A 210 -29.57 -3.60 27.19
N VAL A 211 -29.41 -3.47 25.86
CA VAL A 211 -28.76 -2.31 25.25
C VAL A 211 -29.55 -1.03 25.52
N ARG A 212 -30.89 -1.08 25.40
CA ARG A 212 -31.78 0.04 25.67
C ARG A 212 -31.68 0.52 27.11
N MET A 213 -31.82 -0.39 28.09
CA MET A 213 -31.75 -0.03 29.51
C MET A 213 -30.42 0.66 29.84
N TRP A 214 -29.31 0.12 29.33
CA TRP A 214 -27.98 0.67 29.53
C TRP A 214 -27.80 2.09 28.96
N LEU A 215 -28.43 2.38 27.81
CA LEU A 215 -28.43 3.70 27.17
C LEU A 215 -29.31 4.70 27.93
N VAL A 216 -30.48 4.26 28.43
CA VAL A 216 -31.39 5.10 29.23
C VAL A 216 -30.74 5.51 30.55
N GLU A 217 -30.03 4.60 31.22
CA GLU A 217 -29.23 4.90 32.42
C GLU A 217 -28.17 5.99 32.19
N ARG A 218 -27.75 6.18 30.93
CA ARG A 218 -26.77 7.21 30.51
C ARG A 218 -27.40 8.48 29.97
N GLY A 219 -28.71 8.66 30.17
CA GLY A 219 -29.44 9.88 29.83
C GLY A 219 -29.93 9.94 28.38
N VAL A 220 -29.91 8.83 27.64
CA VAL A 220 -30.53 8.74 26.31
C VAL A 220 -32.04 8.53 26.48
N THR A 221 -32.87 9.31 25.77
CA THR A 221 -34.34 9.12 25.82
C THR A 221 -34.73 7.73 25.29
N GLU A 222 -35.76 7.10 25.85
CA GLU A 222 -36.22 5.75 25.46
C GLU A 222 -36.34 5.57 23.94
N ARG A 223 -37.01 6.50 23.24
CA ARG A 223 -37.19 6.43 21.78
C ARG A 223 -35.87 6.38 21.00
N ILE A 224 -34.86 7.13 21.45
CA ILE A 224 -33.54 7.14 20.80
C ILE A 224 -32.77 5.88 21.17
N ALA A 225 -32.86 5.42 22.43
CA ALA A 225 -32.24 4.19 22.88
C ALA A 225 -32.79 2.96 22.13
N ASP A 226 -34.10 2.92 21.83
CA ASP A 226 -34.72 1.89 20.98
C ASP A 226 -34.13 1.89 19.55
N ALA A 227 -33.99 3.07 18.95
CA ALA A 227 -33.40 3.21 17.62
C ALA A 227 -31.94 2.77 17.61
N MET A 228 -31.14 3.18 18.61
CA MET A 228 -29.75 2.77 18.76
C MET A 228 -29.60 1.26 18.96
N ALA A 229 -30.41 0.65 19.83
CA ALA A 229 -30.40 -0.79 20.04
C ALA A 229 -30.78 -1.56 18.76
N THR A 230 -31.65 -0.98 17.92
CA THR A 230 -31.98 -1.56 16.61
C THR A 230 -30.85 -1.43 15.61
N ILE A 231 -30.14 -0.29 15.58
CA ILE A 231 -28.98 -0.06 14.72
C ILE A 231 -27.82 -1.00 15.07
N LEU A 232 -27.57 -1.25 16.36
CA LEU A 232 -26.47 -2.09 16.81
C LEU A 232 -26.71 -3.60 16.64
N ARG A 233 -27.95 -4.02 16.40
CA ARG A 233 -28.29 -5.44 16.32
C ARG A 233 -27.67 -6.07 15.07
N ALA A 234 -26.92 -7.17 15.26
CA ALA A 234 -26.42 -7.97 14.15
C ALA A 234 -27.54 -8.51 13.25
N ASP A 235 -27.27 -8.49 11.94
CA ASP A 235 -28.17 -9.05 10.93
C ASP A 235 -28.33 -10.57 11.10
N GLY A 236 -29.52 -11.09 10.82
CA GLY A 236 -29.80 -12.54 10.90
C GLY A 236 -30.21 -13.08 12.28
N LEU A 237 -30.07 -12.30 13.36
CA LEU A 237 -30.60 -12.68 14.67
C LEU A 237 -32.13 -12.75 14.67
N ARG A 238 -32.71 -13.79 15.27
CA ARG A 238 -34.17 -13.92 15.40
C ARG A 238 -34.73 -12.75 16.20
N SER A 239 -35.70 -12.02 15.63
CA SER A 239 -36.40 -10.98 16.37
C SER A 239 -37.24 -11.60 17.48
N GLY A 240 -37.01 -11.20 18.73
CA GLY A 240 -37.87 -11.58 19.85
C GLY A 240 -39.33 -11.17 19.64
N ARG A 241 -40.25 -11.83 20.35
CA ARG A 241 -41.68 -11.52 20.32
C ARG A 241 -41.90 -10.09 20.82
N ARG A 242 -42.43 -9.20 19.97
CA ARG A 242 -42.85 -7.85 20.39
C ARG A 242 -43.92 -8.01 21.49
N LYS A 243 -43.67 -7.42 22.66
CA LYS A 243 -44.64 -7.30 23.75
C LYS A 243 -45.52 -6.08 23.53
#